data_AF-A0A973GV57-F1
#
_entry.id   AF-A0A973GV57-F1
#
_cell.length_a   1.000
_cell.length_b   1.000
_cell.length_c   1.000
_cell.angle_alpha   90.00
_cell.angle_beta   90.00
_cell.angle_gamma   90.00
#
_symmetry.space_group_name_H-M   'P 1'
#
loop_
_entity.id
_entity.type
_entity.pdbx_description
1 polymer ?
#
loop_
_entity_poly.entity_id
_entity_poly.type
_entity_poly.pdbx_seq_one_letter_code
_entity_poly.pdbx_strand_id
1 'polypeptide(L)'
;MKIKNLTITALIISFLIIITSIYVNFDLVVNVRFYVDKNNELVESLKENKLRLETPIQQLKDINEYSSTTVSIAIIRDDIMDIIESMQKDSLELKNNLVTMNEVSLNRHNTAIQLISSKLLKLQINLDEVQFLLNQNMILNEMLETSQESRNEIDELILSIENDYDTLNRVILNDLSIVLNIMFILLIIVLSVSFFGLIRFVYFQIPYIVRGLTMLGDKHYNDKELKIPTPFFVEEKNIHNYIKNVFEENRFIEDVKEVLLKVYVVEDAVDALFNLLKERIGIDRVGLAFIDYSREMIIAEYSVITDNNIKLGPGFEVPFVRTSLYDLIESKKPVINNNLENEFEKRPKSSSLYLLSQEGIKSNLILPLTMGNTAFGFLFLSSSQKDFFTINHLHLAEKIVYEIKGLLNRAYFTKVVFSKITSGFSELVEKKDNETGEHISRMVK
;
A
#
# COMPACT_ATOMS: atom_id res chain seq x y z
N MET A 1 4.20 -5.25 13.13
CA MET A 1 2.87 -4.75 12.68
C MET A 1 3.03 -4.20 11.27
N LYS A 2 2.26 -4.67 10.28
CA LYS A 2 2.39 -4.21 8.89
C LYS A 2 1.74 -2.82 8.75
N ILE A 3 2.46 -1.83 8.22
CA ILE A 3 1.89 -0.52 7.84
C ILE A 3 0.68 -0.76 6.98
N LYS A 4 0.76 -1.64 5.98
CA LYS A 4 -0.35 -1.89 5.06
C LYS A 4 -1.67 -2.17 5.79
N ASN A 5 -1.67 -3.04 6.80
CA ASN A 5 -2.91 -3.38 7.50
C ASN A 5 -3.35 -2.25 8.43
N LEU A 6 -2.43 -1.63 9.16
CA LEU A 6 -2.77 -0.52 10.05
C LEU A 6 -3.25 0.72 9.28
N THR A 7 -2.58 1.08 8.19
CA THR A 7 -2.98 2.19 7.32
C THR A 7 -4.27 1.88 6.60
N ILE A 8 -4.49 0.67 6.08
CA ILE A 8 -5.78 0.31 5.47
C ILE A 8 -6.90 0.42 6.52
N THR A 9 -6.73 -0.14 7.71
CA THR A 9 -7.74 -0.04 8.77
C THR A 9 -7.97 1.41 9.20
N ALA A 10 -6.91 2.19 9.42
CA ALA A 10 -7.01 3.60 9.78
C ALA A 10 -7.67 4.42 8.67
N LEU A 11 -7.37 4.14 7.41
CA LEU A 11 -7.92 4.85 6.25
C LEU A 11 -9.38 4.46 6.03
N ILE A 12 -9.76 3.20 6.24
CA ILE A 12 -11.17 2.75 6.25
C ILE A 12 -11.94 3.47 7.37
N ILE A 13 -11.41 3.50 8.59
CA ILE A 13 -12.04 4.18 9.73
C ILE A 13 -12.17 5.68 9.44
N SER A 14 -11.11 6.30 8.93
CA SER A 14 -11.10 7.72 8.56
C SER A 14 -12.13 8.03 7.48
N PHE A 15 -12.21 7.19 6.46
CA PHE A 15 -13.16 7.33 5.37
C PHE A 15 -14.60 7.15 5.84
N LEU A 16 -14.85 6.16 6.72
CA LEU A 16 -16.16 5.97 7.35
C LEU A 16 -16.57 7.22 8.15
N ILE A 17 -15.67 7.74 8.99
CA ILE A 17 -15.91 8.97 9.77
C ILE A 17 -16.22 10.16 8.85
N ILE A 18 -15.48 10.32 7.75
CA ILE A 18 -15.72 11.40 6.78
C ILE A 18 -17.09 11.26 6.12
N ILE A 19 -17.45 10.06 5.62
CA ILE A 19 -18.76 9.81 5.02
C ILE A 19 -19.88 10.07 6.03
N THR A 20 -19.75 9.55 7.25
CA THR A 20 -20.73 9.77 8.31
C THR A 20 -20.86 11.26 8.64
N SER A 21 -19.74 12.00 8.71
CA SER A 21 -19.77 13.45 8.95
C SER A 21 -20.49 14.21 7.84
N ILE A 22 -20.26 13.84 6.58
CA ILE A 22 -20.93 14.42 5.41
C ILE A 22 -22.44 14.14 5.49
N TYR A 23 -22.82 12.88 5.72
CA TYR A 23 -24.22 12.48 5.85
C TYR A 23 -24.93 13.25 6.98
N VAL A 24 -24.31 13.30 8.17
CA VAL A 24 -24.85 14.04 9.31
C VAL A 24 -25.05 15.52 8.97
N ASN A 25 -24.04 16.17 8.39
CA ASN A 25 -24.08 17.61 8.16
C ASN A 25 -25.03 18.02 7.03
N PHE A 26 -25.09 17.25 5.93
CA PHE A 26 -25.84 17.64 4.74
C PHE A 26 -27.23 17.01 4.64
N ASP A 27 -27.46 15.85 5.27
CA ASP A 27 -28.76 15.18 5.24
C ASP A 27 -29.47 15.35 6.59
N LEU A 28 -28.91 14.79 7.67
CA LEU A 28 -29.60 14.74 8.97
C LEU A 28 -29.88 16.14 9.54
N VAL A 29 -28.88 17.00 9.65
CA VAL A 29 -29.06 18.35 10.24
C VAL A 29 -29.99 19.21 9.39
N VAL A 30 -29.84 19.16 8.06
CA VAL A 30 -30.64 19.97 7.13
C VAL A 30 -32.12 19.55 7.18
N ASN A 31 -32.40 18.25 7.09
CA ASN A 31 -33.76 17.75 7.10
C ASN A 31 -34.45 17.96 8.46
N VAL A 32 -33.74 17.72 9.58
CA VAL A 32 -34.33 17.96 10.91
C VAL A 32 -34.65 19.44 11.10
N ARG A 33 -33.75 20.34 10.69
CA ARG A 33 -33.99 21.79 10.81
C ARG A 33 -35.18 22.24 9.96
N PHE A 34 -35.32 21.73 8.74
CA PHE A 34 -36.48 21.99 7.89
C PHE A 34 -37.80 21.65 8.59
N TYR A 35 -37.90 20.47 9.21
CA TYR A 35 -39.11 20.08 9.93
C TYR A 35 -39.32 20.88 11.22
N VAL A 36 -38.25 21.24 11.95
CA VAL A 36 -38.36 22.12 13.12
C VAL A 36 -38.92 23.49 12.72
N ASP A 37 -38.42 24.10 11.65
CA ASP A 37 -38.89 25.41 11.19
C ASP A 37 -40.38 25.32 10.77
N LYS A 38 -40.76 24.30 9.98
CA LYS A 38 -42.14 24.07 9.56
C LYS A 38 -43.08 23.77 10.74
N ASN A 39 -42.63 23.02 11.73
CA ASN A 39 -43.43 22.71 12.91
C ASN A 39 -43.61 23.93 13.82
N ASN A 40 -42.62 24.82 13.91
CA ASN A 40 -42.78 26.10 14.60
C ASN A 40 -43.93 26.92 13.99
N GLU A 41 -43.98 27.02 12.65
CA GLU A 41 -45.05 27.74 11.94
C GLU A 41 -46.44 27.16 12.24
N LEU A 42 -46.56 25.82 12.27
CA LEU A 42 -47.84 25.14 12.56
C LEU A 42 -48.28 25.33 14.02
N VAL A 43 -47.34 25.28 14.98
CA VAL A 43 -47.65 25.54 16.39
C VAL A 43 -48.06 26.99 16.61
N GLU A 44 -47.38 27.95 15.97
CA GLU A 44 -47.76 29.37 15.99
C GLU A 44 -49.15 29.57 15.38
N SER A 45 -49.47 28.89 14.28
CA SER A 45 -50.78 28.96 13.63
C SER A 45 -51.91 28.39 14.50
N LEU A 46 -51.68 27.26 15.19
CA LEU A 46 -52.63 26.72 16.16
C LEU A 46 -52.91 27.70 17.31
N LYS A 47 -51.87 28.41 17.78
CA LYS A 47 -51.99 29.45 18.80
C LYS A 47 -52.75 30.67 18.31
N GLU A 48 -52.50 31.12 17.08
CA GLU A 48 -53.24 32.23 16.48
C GLU A 48 -54.71 31.87 16.28
N ASN A 49 -55.00 30.68 15.74
CA ASN A 49 -56.36 30.20 15.53
C ASN A 49 -57.13 30.02 16.84
N LYS A 50 -56.47 29.57 17.90
CA LYS A 50 -57.03 29.58 19.27
C LYS A 50 -57.52 30.98 19.66
N LEU A 51 -56.67 32.00 19.52
CA LEU A 51 -57.03 33.40 19.87
C LEU A 51 -58.16 33.93 18.97
N ARG A 52 -58.14 33.57 17.68
CA ARG A 52 -59.19 33.96 16.73
C ARG A 52 -60.54 33.34 17.07
N LEU A 53 -60.56 32.15 17.65
CA LEU A 53 -61.78 31.44 18.04
C LEU A 53 -62.56 32.16 19.16
N GLU A 54 -61.88 32.88 20.06
CA GLU A 54 -62.50 33.58 21.19
C GLU A 54 -63.52 34.66 20.74
N THR A 55 -63.21 35.38 19.65
CA THR A 55 -64.01 36.54 19.22
C THR A 55 -65.38 36.14 18.65
N PRO A 56 -65.49 35.23 17.66
CA PRO A 56 -66.77 34.71 17.18
C PRO A 56 -67.62 34.08 18.29
N ILE A 57 -66.98 33.37 19.23
CA ILE A 57 -67.70 32.74 20.35
C ILE A 57 -68.31 33.78 21.28
N GLN A 58 -67.58 34.85 21.60
CA GLN A 58 -68.11 35.93 22.42
C GLN A 58 -69.29 36.61 21.73
N GLN A 59 -69.20 36.83 20.42
CA GLN A 59 -70.31 37.37 19.62
C GLN A 59 -71.55 36.46 19.65
N LEU A 60 -71.39 35.13 19.59
CA LEU A 60 -72.52 34.20 19.73
C LEU A 60 -73.16 34.27 21.12
N LYS A 61 -72.35 34.40 22.19
CA LYS A 61 -72.87 34.57 23.57
C LYS A 61 -73.68 35.85 23.70
N ASP A 62 -73.16 36.96 23.18
CA ASP A 62 -73.82 38.26 23.23
C ASP A 62 -75.13 38.25 22.40
N ILE A 63 -75.17 37.61 21.23
CA ILE A 63 -76.38 37.51 20.39
C ILE A 63 -77.48 36.67 21.05
N ASN A 64 -77.08 35.60 21.71
CA ASN A 64 -77.99 34.69 22.42
C ASN A 64 -78.68 35.38 23.63
N GLU A 65 -78.01 36.35 24.26
CA GLU A 65 -78.54 37.08 25.43
C GLU A 65 -79.51 38.23 25.04
N TYR A 66 -79.35 38.84 23.85
CA TYR A 66 -80.06 40.08 23.48
C TYR A 66 -81.04 39.98 22.29
N SER A 67 -81.28 38.78 21.74
CA SER A 67 -82.26 38.48 20.68
C SER A 67 -81.99 39.19 19.34
N SER A 68 -81.49 38.47 18.33
CA SER A 68 -81.54 38.89 16.92
C SER A 68 -81.39 37.73 15.91
N THR A 69 -81.67 38.04 14.64
CA THR A 69 -81.97 37.21 13.45
C THR A 69 -81.04 36.05 13.09
N THR A 70 -81.62 34.97 12.54
CA THR A 70 -80.98 33.71 12.08
C THR A 70 -79.77 33.89 11.14
N VAL A 71 -79.70 34.99 10.37
CA VAL A 71 -78.63 35.26 9.40
C VAL A 71 -77.29 35.59 10.09
N SER A 72 -77.30 36.32 11.20
CA SER A 72 -76.08 36.67 11.94
C SER A 72 -75.45 35.45 12.63
N ILE A 73 -76.28 34.52 13.10
CA ILE A 73 -75.83 33.26 13.71
C ILE A 73 -75.15 32.35 12.68
N ALA A 74 -75.68 32.30 11.45
CA ALA A 74 -75.10 31.50 10.37
C ALA A 74 -73.70 31.99 9.97
N ILE A 75 -73.52 33.31 9.81
CA ILE A 75 -72.20 33.89 9.46
C ILE A 75 -71.15 33.60 10.54
N ILE A 76 -71.49 33.79 11.82
CA ILE A 76 -70.55 33.55 12.91
C ILE A 76 -70.23 32.05 13.06
N ARG A 77 -71.20 31.18 12.78
CA ARG A 77 -70.98 29.73 12.74
C ARG A 77 -70.02 29.35 11.61
N ASP A 78 -70.17 29.92 10.41
CA ASP A 78 -69.27 29.69 9.29
C ASP A 78 -67.84 30.16 9.63
N ASP A 79 -67.68 31.33 10.27
CA ASP A 79 -66.37 31.81 10.73
C ASP A 79 -65.71 30.86 11.75
N ILE A 80 -66.48 30.29 12.69
CA ILE A 80 -65.98 29.29 13.65
C ILE A 80 -65.60 28.00 12.93
N MET A 81 -66.40 27.57 11.96
CA MET A 81 -66.15 26.39 11.15
C MET A 81 -64.84 26.50 10.37
N ASP A 82 -64.58 27.64 9.72
CA ASP A 82 -63.33 27.90 9.00
C ASP A 82 -62.11 27.84 9.92
N ILE A 83 -62.22 28.37 11.14
CA ILE A 83 -61.14 28.32 12.14
C ILE A 83 -60.88 26.87 12.58
N ILE A 84 -61.95 26.10 12.88
CA ILE A 84 -61.83 24.70 13.28
C ILE A 84 -61.20 23.85 12.17
N GLU A 85 -61.62 24.04 10.92
CA GLU A 85 -61.05 23.33 9.76
C GLU A 85 -59.56 23.65 9.59
N SER A 86 -59.15 24.91 9.78
CA SER A 86 -57.72 25.27 9.79
C SER A 86 -56.97 24.54 10.92
N MET A 87 -57.51 24.56 12.15
CA MET A 87 -56.86 23.90 13.28
C MET A 87 -56.75 22.38 13.12
N GLN A 88 -57.75 21.72 12.53
CA GLN A 88 -57.70 20.30 12.20
C GLN A 88 -56.60 20.00 11.18
N LYS A 89 -56.51 20.83 10.13
CA LYS A 89 -55.48 20.72 9.10
C LYS A 89 -54.08 20.90 9.69
N ASP A 90 -53.87 21.96 10.49
CA ASP A 90 -52.58 22.28 11.09
C ASP A 90 -52.15 21.20 12.10
N SER A 91 -53.09 20.69 12.91
CA SER A 91 -52.85 19.60 13.85
C SER A 91 -52.46 18.30 13.15
N LEU A 92 -53.14 17.95 12.04
CA LEU A 92 -52.82 16.76 11.25
C LEU A 92 -51.44 16.89 10.58
N GLU A 93 -51.16 18.05 9.99
CA GLU A 93 -49.90 18.32 9.33
C GLU A 93 -48.73 18.30 10.33
N LEU A 94 -48.91 18.92 11.50
CA LEU A 94 -47.92 18.91 12.57
C LEU A 94 -47.62 17.49 13.05
N LYS A 95 -48.66 16.67 13.27
CA LYS A 95 -48.49 15.27 13.64
C LYS A 95 -47.69 14.49 12.59
N ASN A 96 -48.01 14.65 11.31
CA ASN A 96 -47.31 13.96 10.22
C ASN A 96 -45.85 14.42 10.09
N ASN A 97 -45.60 15.73 10.21
CA ASN A 97 -44.25 16.28 10.19
C ASN A 97 -43.42 15.79 11.38
N LEU A 98 -44.00 15.71 12.58
CA LEU A 98 -43.33 15.18 13.77
C LEU A 98 -42.94 13.71 13.60
N VAL A 99 -43.81 12.88 13.03
CA VAL A 99 -43.50 11.47 12.72
C VAL A 99 -42.36 11.38 11.70
N THR A 100 -42.43 12.14 10.60
CA THR A 100 -41.41 12.12 9.56
C THR A 100 -40.06 12.62 10.08
N MET A 101 -40.05 13.69 10.88
CA MET A 101 -38.87 14.23 11.54
C MET A 101 -38.24 13.21 12.49
N ASN A 102 -39.06 12.43 13.21
CA ASN A 102 -38.58 11.38 14.10
C ASN A 102 -37.84 10.28 13.33
N GLU A 103 -38.39 9.83 12.20
CA GLU A 103 -37.76 8.82 11.35
C GLU A 103 -36.42 9.30 10.80
N VAL A 104 -36.38 10.54 10.26
CA VAL A 104 -35.15 11.15 9.73
C VAL A 104 -34.10 11.37 10.82
N SER A 105 -34.52 11.72 12.04
CA SER A 105 -33.63 11.88 13.19
C SER A 105 -33.26 10.57 13.89
N LEU A 106 -33.50 9.41 13.26
CA LEU A 106 -33.17 8.08 13.78
C LEU A 106 -33.86 7.77 15.12
N ASN A 107 -35.09 8.24 15.29
CA ASN A 107 -35.95 8.01 16.45
C ASN A 107 -35.38 8.53 17.79
N ARG A 108 -34.46 9.49 17.75
CA ARG A 108 -33.75 9.99 18.95
C ARG A 108 -34.66 10.71 19.94
N HIS A 109 -35.77 11.28 19.46
CA HIS A 109 -36.73 12.04 20.28
C HIS A 109 -38.11 11.39 20.31
N ASN A 110 -38.20 10.08 20.02
CA ASN A 110 -39.47 9.37 19.85
C ASN A 110 -40.43 9.55 21.03
N THR A 111 -39.95 9.47 22.28
CA THR A 111 -40.81 9.61 23.46
C THR A 111 -41.51 10.96 23.53
N ALA A 112 -40.78 12.06 23.28
CA ALA A 112 -41.34 13.40 23.30
C ALA A 112 -42.29 13.63 22.12
N ILE A 113 -41.95 13.10 20.94
CA ILE A 113 -42.79 13.19 19.74
C ILE A 113 -44.09 12.40 19.92
N GLN A 114 -44.05 11.22 20.53
CA GLN A 114 -45.24 10.41 20.82
C GLN A 114 -46.17 11.10 21.83
N LEU A 115 -45.59 11.78 22.84
CA LEU A 115 -46.37 12.57 23.80
C LEU A 115 -47.16 13.68 23.08
N ILE A 116 -46.49 14.49 22.26
CA ILE A 116 -47.14 15.56 21.49
C ILE A 116 -48.16 14.97 20.50
N SER A 117 -47.80 13.89 19.80
CA SER A 117 -48.70 13.21 18.85
C SER A 117 -49.97 12.70 19.51
N SER A 118 -49.90 12.22 20.75
CA SER A 118 -51.07 11.80 21.52
C SER A 118 -51.98 12.97 21.88
N LYS A 119 -51.39 14.14 22.19
CA LYS A 119 -52.14 15.38 22.47
C LYS A 119 -52.79 15.94 21.19
N LEU A 120 -52.10 15.88 20.06
CA LEU A 120 -52.64 16.27 18.75
C LEU A 120 -53.82 15.39 18.34
N LEU A 121 -53.78 14.08 18.64
CA LEU A 121 -54.91 13.19 18.39
C LEU A 121 -56.14 13.57 19.25
N LYS A 122 -55.92 13.88 20.54
CA LYS A 122 -57.01 14.36 21.41
C LYS A 122 -57.58 15.70 20.93
N LEU A 123 -56.71 16.60 20.49
CA LEU A 123 -57.12 17.89 19.91
C LEU A 123 -58.00 17.68 18.67
N GLN A 124 -57.64 16.75 17.79
CA GLN A 124 -58.47 16.40 16.63
C GLN A 124 -59.86 15.91 17.04
N ILE A 125 -59.94 15.00 18.02
CA ILE A 125 -61.22 14.46 18.51
C ILE A 125 -62.12 15.59 19.04
N ASN A 126 -61.57 16.52 19.83
CA ASN A 126 -62.36 17.62 20.39
C ASN A 126 -62.77 18.65 19.32
N LEU A 127 -61.94 18.91 18.32
CA LEU A 127 -62.30 19.76 17.17
C LEU A 127 -63.43 19.13 16.34
N ASP A 128 -63.36 17.81 16.09
CA ASP A 128 -64.40 17.05 15.39
C ASP A 128 -65.73 17.10 16.16
N GLU A 129 -65.68 17.01 17.49
CA GLU A 129 -66.86 17.11 18.36
C GLU A 129 -67.50 18.51 18.26
N VAL A 130 -66.71 19.58 18.36
CA VAL A 130 -67.22 20.95 18.22
C VAL A 130 -67.81 21.17 16.82
N GLN A 131 -67.14 20.71 15.76
CA GLN A 131 -67.66 20.76 14.39
C GLN A 131 -68.98 20.00 14.24
N PHE A 132 -69.10 18.81 14.84
CA PHE A 132 -70.32 18.01 14.80
C PHE A 132 -71.47 18.69 15.52
N LEU A 133 -71.22 19.23 16.73
CA LEU A 133 -72.21 19.97 17.52
C LEU A 133 -72.67 21.22 16.79
N LEU A 134 -71.75 21.97 16.18
CA LEU A 134 -72.07 23.13 15.34
C LEU A 134 -72.95 22.73 14.16
N ASN A 135 -72.73 21.54 13.58
CA ASN A 135 -73.49 21.07 12.43
C ASN A 135 -74.93 20.63 12.72
N GLN A 136 -75.24 20.26 13.95
CA GLN A 136 -76.62 19.94 14.32
C GLN A 136 -77.44 21.23 14.48
N ASN A 137 -78.68 21.22 13.96
CA ASN A 137 -79.66 22.29 14.18
C ASN A 137 -80.23 22.26 15.61
N MET A 138 -79.37 22.22 16.62
CA MET A 138 -79.73 22.28 18.04
C MET A 138 -80.07 23.72 18.45
N ILE A 139 -80.71 23.86 19.61
CA ILE A 139 -80.99 25.18 20.20
C ILE A 139 -79.65 25.82 20.60
N LEU A 140 -79.42 27.08 20.18
CA LEU A 140 -78.14 27.80 20.36
C LEU A 140 -77.60 27.77 21.80
N ASN A 141 -78.47 27.81 22.81
CA ASN A 141 -78.11 27.67 24.23
C ASN A 141 -77.47 26.31 24.56
N GLU A 142 -78.10 25.22 24.12
CA GLU A 142 -77.64 23.86 24.37
C GLU A 142 -76.33 23.59 23.63
N MET A 143 -76.16 24.17 22.43
CA MET A 143 -74.90 24.14 21.68
C MET A 143 -73.78 24.90 22.39
N LEU A 144 -74.06 26.10 22.91
CA LEU A 144 -73.06 26.95 23.58
C LEU A 144 -72.57 26.34 24.90
N GLU A 145 -73.46 25.72 25.67
CA GLU A 145 -73.13 25.01 26.90
C GLU A 145 -72.36 23.71 26.63
N THR A 146 -72.86 22.86 25.72
CA THR A 146 -72.23 21.56 25.42
C THR A 146 -70.86 21.71 24.76
N SER A 147 -70.68 22.74 23.93
CA SER A 147 -69.37 23.03 23.32
C SER A 147 -68.38 23.71 24.29
N GLN A 148 -68.82 24.18 25.46
CA GLN A 148 -67.91 24.89 26.37
C GLN A 148 -66.87 23.98 27.00
N GLU A 149 -67.24 22.74 27.33
CA GLU A 149 -66.31 21.75 27.88
C GLU A 149 -65.22 21.37 26.85
N SER A 150 -65.62 20.95 25.65
CA SER A 150 -64.68 20.61 24.58
C SER A 150 -63.78 21.80 24.18
N ARG A 151 -64.27 23.04 24.25
CA ARG A 151 -63.47 24.25 24.02
C ARG A 151 -62.40 24.49 25.09
N ASN A 152 -62.76 24.37 26.37
CA ASN A 152 -61.79 24.51 27.46
C ASN A 152 -60.68 23.45 27.32
N GLU A 153 -61.05 22.22 26.94
CA GLU A 153 -60.07 21.17 26.66
C GLU A 153 -59.19 21.47 25.44
N ILE A 154 -59.74 22.04 24.35
CA ILE A 154 -58.96 22.52 23.19
C ILE A 154 -57.91 23.54 23.65
N ASP A 155 -58.31 24.51 24.47
CA ASP A 155 -57.43 25.57 24.96
C ASP A 155 -56.28 25.04 25.81
N GLU A 156 -56.58 24.09 26.70
CA GLU A 156 -55.57 23.41 27.53
C GLU A 156 -54.64 22.53 26.68
N LEU A 157 -55.18 21.80 25.70
CA LEU A 157 -54.40 20.95 24.81
C LEU A 157 -53.42 21.77 23.95
N ILE A 158 -53.85 22.91 23.41
CA ILE A 158 -52.98 23.77 22.59
C ILE A 158 -51.84 24.34 23.42
N LEU A 159 -52.11 24.86 24.62
CA LEU A 159 -51.07 25.34 25.55
C LEU A 159 -50.09 24.22 25.93
N SER A 160 -50.62 23.03 26.16
CA SER A 160 -49.87 21.84 26.52
C SER A 160 -49.00 21.32 25.36
N ILE A 161 -49.48 21.44 24.11
CA ILE A 161 -48.73 21.14 22.89
C ILE A 161 -47.62 22.17 22.67
N GLU A 162 -47.92 23.47 22.82
CA GLU A 162 -46.94 24.57 22.70
C GLU A 162 -45.76 24.35 23.65
N ASN A 163 -46.04 24.16 24.94
CA ASN A 163 -44.98 23.99 25.95
C ASN A 163 -44.14 22.72 25.75
N ASP A 164 -44.77 21.61 25.38
CA ASP A 164 -44.05 20.36 25.08
C ASP A 164 -43.21 20.50 23.81
N TYR A 165 -43.73 21.17 22.80
CA TYR A 165 -43.05 21.40 21.54
C TYR A 165 -41.86 22.36 21.70
N ASP A 166 -42.00 23.43 22.49
CA ASP A 166 -40.88 24.31 22.85
C ASP A 166 -39.77 23.55 23.57
N THR A 167 -40.15 22.64 24.48
CA THR A 167 -39.21 21.77 25.17
C THR A 167 -38.51 20.83 24.18
N LEU A 168 -39.27 20.20 23.28
CA LEU A 168 -38.74 19.34 22.22
C LEU A 168 -37.78 20.10 21.30
N ASN A 169 -38.14 21.30 20.86
CA ASN A 169 -37.32 22.13 19.97
C ASN A 169 -35.97 22.48 20.61
N ARG A 170 -35.97 22.90 21.88
CA ARG A 170 -34.72 23.15 22.63
C ARG A 170 -33.85 21.90 22.74
N VAL A 171 -34.47 20.74 23.00
CA VAL A 171 -33.76 19.46 23.06
C VAL A 171 -33.14 19.11 21.70
N ILE A 172 -33.90 19.24 20.60
CA ILE A 172 -33.41 18.97 19.24
C ILE A 172 -32.23 19.89 18.89
N LEU A 173 -32.32 21.20 19.15
CA LEU A 173 -31.25 22.13 18.82
C LEU A 173 -29.96 21.83 19.60
N ASN A 174 -30.07 21.52 20.89
CA ASN A 174 -28.92 21.12 21.70
C ASN A 174 -28.32 19.79 21.21
N ASP A 175 -29.19 18.84 20.88
CA ASP A 175 -28.82 17.52 20.39
C ASP A 175 -28.09 17.57 19.03
N LEU A 176 -28.56 18.39 18.08
CA LEU A 176 -27.88 18.66 16.81
C LEU A 176 -26.50 19.29 17.02
N SER A 177 -26.39 20.24 17.96
CA SER A 177 -25.11 20.87 18.31
C SER A 177 -24.09 19.85 18.85
N ILE A 178 -24.54 18.94 19.73
CA ILE A 178 -23.69 17.86 20.27
C ILE A 178 -23.18 16.96 19.15
N VAL A 179 -24.05 16.53 18.24
CA VAL A 179 -23.66 15.64 17.13
C VAL A 179 -22.64 16.30 16.22
N LEU A 180 -22.86 17.57 15.85
CA LEU A 180 -21.92 18.32 15.00
C LEU A 180 -20.55 18.48 15.66
N ASN A 181 -20.51 18.82 16.96
CA ASN A 181 -19.27 18.98 17.70
C ASN A 181 -18.49 17.66 17.82
N ILE A 182 -19.17 16.55 18.07
CA ILE A 182 -18.54 15.22 18.13
C ILE A 182 -17.94 14.84 16.78
N MET A 183 -18.68 15.04 15.68
CA MET A 183 -18.17 14.77 14.33
C MET A 183 -16.95 15.64 13.99
N PHE A 184 -16.99 16.92 14.36
CA PHE A 184 -15.86 17.83 14.14
C PHE A 184 -14.59 17.41 14.90
N ILE A 185 -14.73 17.02 16.17
CA ILE A 185 -13.61 16.52 16.98
C ILE A 185 -13.03 15.23 16.38
N LEU A 186 -13.89 14.29 15.97
CA LEU A 186 -13.45 13.05 15.31
C LEU A 186 -12.67 13.32 14.02
N LEU A 187 -13.13 14.29 13.21
CA LEU A 187 -12.43 14.70 12.00
C LEU A 187 -11.03 15.25 12.31
N ILE A 188 -10.90 16.10 13.33
CA ILE A 188 -9.60 16.65 13.75
C ILE A 188 -8.64 15.56 14.23
N ILE A 189 -9.14 14.57 15.00
CA ILE A 189 -8.33 13.45 15.47
C ILE A 189 -7.80 12.65 14.28
N VAL A 190 -8.66 12.33 13.31
CA VAL A 190 -8.30 11.61 12.08
C VAL A 190 -7.23 12.36 11.29
N LEU A 191 -7.40 13.67 11.11
CA LEU A 191 -6.43 14.52 10.41
C LEU A 191 -5.09 14.57 11.15
N SER A 192 -5.12 14.69 12.47
CA SER A 192 -3.91 14.78 13.30
C SER A 192 -3.09 13.48 13.26
N VAL A 193 -3.74 12.32 13.38
CA VAL A 193 -3.06 11.01 13.29
C VAL A 193 -2.45 10.81 11.92
N SER A 194 -3.18 11.16 10.86
CA SER A 194 -2.69 11.05 9.48
C SER A 194 -1.48 11.96 9.23
N PHE A 195 -1.56 13.20 9.71
CA PHE A 195 -0.49 14.19 9.59
C PHE A 195 0.77 13.78 10.35
N PHE A 196 0.63 13.23 11.56
CA PHE A 196 1.75 12.71 12.34
C PHE A 196 2.48 11.57 11.63
N GLY A 197 1.73 10.63 11.02
CA GLY A 197 2.31 9.56 10.22
C GLY A 197 3.13 10.08 9.03
N LEU A 198 2.61 11.08 8.32
CA LEU A 198 3.29 11.72 7.19
C LEU A 198 4.57 12.46 7.62
N ILE A 199 4.50 13.29 8.67
CA ILE A 199 5.67 14.01 9.20
C ILE A 199 6.78 13.03 9.53
N ARG A 200 6.45 11.94 10.25
CA ARG A 200 7.47 10.96 10.63
C ARG A 200 8.12 10.31 9.40
N PHE A 201 7.33 9.93 8.40
CA PHE A 201 7.87 9.36 7.17
C PHE A 201 8.82 10.33 6.46
N VAL A 202 8.41 11.59 6.31
CA VAL A 202 9.20 12.63 5.63
C VAL A 202 10.47 12.98 6.39
N TYR A 203 10.42 13.10 7.72
CA TYR A 203 11.58 13.53 8.50
C TYR A 203 12.57 12.40 8.82
N PHE A 204 12.12 11.15 8.90
CA PHE A 204 13.00 10.04 9.31
C PHE A 204 13.32 9.08 8.17
N GLN A 205 12.31 8.65 7.40
CA GLN A 205 12.51 7.61 6.38
C GLN A 205 13.14 8.16 5.11
N ILE A 206 12.68 9.31 4.60
CA ILE A 206 13.23 9.91 3.38
C ILE A 206 14.73 10.25 3.55
N PRO A 207 15.18 10.93 4.61
CA PRO A 207 16.61 11.23 4.78
C PRO A 207 17.46 9.97 4.94
N TYR A 208 16.93 8.92 5.57
CA TYR A 208 17.61 7.62 5.68
C TYR A 208 17.83 6.99 4.30
N ILE A 209 16.79 6.94 3.47
CA ILE A 209 16.87 6.39 2.11
C ILE A 209 17.83 7.23 1.26
N VAL A 210 17.68 8.56 1.27
CA VAL A 210 18.55 9.46 0.51
C VAL A 210 20.01 9.28 0.94
N ARG A 211 20.29 9.26 2.24
CA ARG A 211 21.66 9.06 2.74
C ARG A 211 22.21 7.68 2.39
N GLY A 212 21.37 6.64 2.43
CA GLY A 212 21.73 5.31 1.99
C GLY A 212 22.11 5.28 0.51
N LEU A 213 21.32 5.95 -0.34
CA LEU A 213 21.59 6.06 -1.78
C LEU A 213 22.82 6.92 -2.09
N THR A 214 23.03 8.03 -1.38
CA THR A 214 24.25 8.85 -1.58
C THR A 214 25.50 8.06 -1.20
N MET A 215 25.46 7.32 -0.08
CA MET A 215 26.56 6.45 0.33
C MET A 215 26.84 5.33 -0.68
N LEU A 216 25.83 4.79 -1.36
CA LEU A 216 26.04 3.86 -2.48
C LEU A 216 26.75 4.52 -3.66
N GLY A 217 26.33 5.74 -4.02
CA GLY A 217 26.96 6.51 -5.10
C GLY A 217 28.42 6.86 -4.79
N ASP A 218 28.70 7.23 -3.55
CA ASP A 218 30.04 7.60 -3.07
C ASP A 218 30.92 6.38 -2.73
N LYS A 219 30.42 5.15 -2.94
CA LYS A 219 31.09 3.88 -2.60
C LYS A 219 31.47 3.73 -1.12
N HIS A 220 30.74 4.40 -0.24
CA HIS A 220 30.93 4.33 1.21
C HIS A 220 29.98 3.30 1.82
N TYR A 221 30.37 2.03 1.84
CA TYR A 221 29.49 0.93 2.27
C TYR A 221 29.46 0.66 3.78
N ASN A 222 29.90 1.62 4.61
CA ASN A 222 29.93 1.48 6.07
C ASN A 222 28.57 1.80 6.69
N ASP A 223 27.87 0.76 7.17
CA ASP A 223 26.55 0.84 7.79
C ASP A 223 26.57 1.55 9.15
N LYS A 224 27.72 1.61 9.83
CA LYS A 224 27.85 2.27 11.16
C LYS A 224 27.68 3.79 11.11
N GLU A 225 27.93 4.40 9.96
CA GLU A 225 27.79 5.85 9.75
C GLU A 225 26.36 6.26 9.41
N LEU A 226 25.53 5.29 9.04
CA LEU A 226 24.11 5.47 8.79
C LEU A 226 23.39 5.44 10.15
N LYS A 227 23.12 6.62 10.74
CA LYS A 227 22.34 6.69 11.99
C LYS A 227 20.90 6.21 11.72
N ILE A 228 20.56 5.02 12.23
CA ILE A 228 19.28 4.36 12.00
C ILE A 228 18.24 4.85 13.02
N PRO A 229 17.10 5.43 12.58
CA PRO A 229 15.90 5.48 13.42
C PRO A 229 15.41 4.06 13.68
N THR A 230 15.08 3.70 14.92
CA THR A 230 14.54 2.34 15.20
C THR A 230 13.27 2.11 14.37
N PRO A 231 13.23 1.10 13.48
CA PRO A 231 12.07 0.86 12.65
C PRO A 231 10.91 0.40 13.54
N PHE A 232 9.77 1.07 13.41
CA PHE A 232 8.55 0.69 14.13
C PHE A 232 7.70 -0.25 13.28
N PHE A 233 7.81 -0.11 11.97
CA PHE A 233 7.01 -0.85 11.02
C PHE A 233 7.82 -1.90 10.25
N VAL A 234 7.13 -2.92 9.74
CA VAL A 234 7.76 -4.00 8.99
C VAL A 234 8.35 -3.48 7.68
N GLU A 235 7.69 -2.53 7.03
CA GLU A 235 8.12 -1.96 5.75
C GLU A 235 9.38 -1.09 5.93
N GLU A 236 9.49 -0.33 7.01
CA GLU A 236 10.72 0.38 7.38
C GLU A 236 11.88 -0.62 7.58
N LYS A 237 11.62 -1.71 8.33
CA LYS A 237 12.60 -2.78 8.53
C LYS A 237 13.04 -3.41 7.20
N ASN A 238 12.11 -3.60 6.25
CA ASN A 238 12.43 -4.14 4.93
C ASN A 238 13.32 -3.19 4.13
N ILE A 239 13.05 -1.88 4.14
CA ILE A 239 13.89 -0.87 3.49
C ILE A 239 15.30 -0.89 4.08
N HIS A 240 15.40 -0.91 5.42
CA HIS A 240 16.69 -0.96 6.10
C HIS A 240 17.48 -2.22 5.74
N ASN A 241 16.83 -3.38 5.75
CA ASN A 241 17.45 -4.64 5.36
C ASN A 241 17.90 -4.63 3.89
N TYR A 242 17.11 -4.03 2.99
CA TYR A 242 17.49 -3.94 1.59
C TYR A 242 18.75 -3.09 1.40
N ILE A 243 18.79 -1.89 1.99
CA ILE A 243 19.98 -1.02 1.95
C ILE A 243 21.19 -1.75 2.55
N LYS A 244 21.02 -2.40 3.70
CA LYS A 244 22.07 -3.16 4.36
C LYS A 244 22.62 -4.28 3.46
N ASN A 245 21.75 -5.08 2.87
CA ASN A 245 22.17 -6.17 1.97
C ASN A 245 22.96 -5.65 0.77
N VAL A 246 22.50 -4.55 0.16
CA VAL A 246 23.20 -3.91 -0.97
C VAL A 246 24.56 -3.37 -0.52
N PHE A 247 24.67 -2.79 0.67
CA PHE A 247 25.95 -2.32 1.22
C PHE A 247 26.91 -3.49 1.44
N GLU A 248 26.45 -4.58 2.07
CA GLU A 248 27.26 -5.78 2.31
C GLU A 248 27.72 -6.45 1.02
N GLU A 249 26.89 -6.44 -0.02
CA GLU A 249 27.23 -6.97 -1.34
C GLU A 249 28.31 -6.13 -2.03
N ASN A 250 28.13 -4.81 -2.09
CA ASN A 250 29.11 -3.93 -2.73
C ASN A 250 30.43 -3.86 -1.94
N ARG A 251 30.37 -3.91 -0.61
CA ARG A 251 31.57 -3.99 0.23
C ARG A 251 32.39 -5.22 -0.13
N PHE A 252 31.75 -6.38 -0.23
CA PHE A 252 32.42 -7.61 -0.63
C PHE A 252 33.04 -7.53 -2.03
N ILE A 253 32.36 -6.87 -2.99
CA ILE A 253 32.90 -6.67 -4.34
C ILE A 253 34.16 -5.80 -4.31
N GLU A 254 34.16 -4.70 -3.55
CA GLU A 254 35.36 -3.87 -3.39
C GLU A 254 36.49 -4.63 -2.67
N ASP A 255 36.18 -5.43 -1.64
CA ASP A 255 37.17 -6.28 -0.94
C ASP A 255 37.85 -7.25 -1.94
N VAL A 256 37.06 -7.93 -2.78
CA VAL A 256 37.58 -8.82 -3.84
C VAL A 256 38.49 -8.05 -4.80
N LYS A 257 38.07 -6.86 -5.23
CA LYS A 257 38.84 -6.03 -6.15
C LYS A 257 40.16 -5.55 -5.54
N GLU A 258 40.16 -5.09 -4.29
CA GLU A 258 41.36 -4.66 -3.58
C GLU A 258 42.38 -5.78 -3.42
N VAL A 259 41.91 -7.00 -3.11
CA VAL A 259 42.78 -8.17 -3.02
C VAL A 259 43.39 -8.48 -4.38
N LEU A 260 42.58 -8.53 -5.45
CA LEU A 260 43.04 -8.86 -6.79
C LEU A 260 43.93 -7.79 -7.42
N LEU A 261 43.80 -6.52 -7.02
CA LEU A 261 44.69 -5.44 -7.49
C LEU A 261 46.15 -5.65 -7.08
N LYS A 262 46.40 -6.37 -5.97
CA LYS A 262 47.74 -6.65 -5.44
C LYS A 262 48.41 -7.86 -6.10
N VAL A 263 47.67 -8.56 -6.97
CA VAL A 263 48.12 -9.80 -7.60
C VAL A 263 48.50 -9.55 -9.07
N TYR A 264 49.60 -10.16 -9.50
CA TYR A 264 50.14 -10.01 -10.86
C TYR A 264 50.09 -11.31 -11.67
N VAL A 265 49.96 -12.45 -11.00
CA VAL A 265 49.97 -13.79 -11.58
C VAL A 265 48.55 -14.36 -11.56
N VAL A 266 48.16 -15.08 -12.62
CA VAL A 266 46.79 -15.57 -12.79
C VAL A 266 46.43 -16.58 -11.70
N GLU A 267 47.37 -17.44 -11.37
CA GLU A 267 47.27 -18.51 -10.40
C GLU A 267 46.93 -17.94 -9.00
N ASP A 268 47.75 -17.00 -8.51
CA ASP A 268 47.52 -16.27 -7.26
C ASP A 268 46.17 -15.54 -7.23
N ALA A 269 45.72 -15.02 -8.38
CA ALA A 269 44.46 -14.28 -8.49
C ALA A 269 43.26 -15.22 -8.33
N VAL A 270 43.35 -16.41 -8.93
CA VAL A 270 42.32 -17.44 -8.79
C VAL A 270 42.34 -18.04 -7.38
N ASP A 271 43.50 -18.22 -6.75
CA ASP A 271 43.61 -18.67 -5.35
C ASP A 271 42.94 -17.68 -4.39
N ALA A 272 43.23 -16.39 -4.54
CA ALA A 272 42.61 -15.34 -3.74
C ALA A 272 41.08 -15.28 -3.95
N LEU A 273 40.64 -15.36 -5.20
CA LEU A 273 39.22 -15.37 -5.55
C LEU A 273 38.51 -16.60 -4.97
N PHE A 274 39.12 -17.78 -5.04
CA PHE A 274 38.58 -19.01 -4.45
C PHE A 274 38.37 -18.85 -2.95
N ASN A 275 39.35 -18.36 -2.21
CA ASN A 275 39.25 -18.20 -0.77
C ASN A 275 38.08 -17.26 -0.37
N LEU A 276 37.94 -16.12 -1.04
CA LEU A 276 36.87 -15.16 -0.77
C LEU A 276 35.48 -15.71 -1.14
N LEU A 277 35.35 -16.34 -2.31
CA LEU A 277 34.07 -16.89 -2.76
C LEU A 277 33.67 -18.14 -1.98
N LYS A 278 34.63 -18.95 -1.51
CA LYS A 278 34.37 -20.09 -0.64
C LYS A 278 33.77 -19.64 0.68
N GLU A 279 34.34 -18.62 1.32
CA GLU A 279 33.82 -18.09 2.59
C GLU A 279 32.42 -17.46 2.42
N ARG A 280 32.20 -16.71 1.33
CA ARG A 280 30.94 -15.97 1.12
C ARG A 280 29.81 -16.80 0.51
N ILE A 281 30.11 -17.65 -0.46
CA ILE A 281 29.12 -18.39 -1.26
C ILE A 281 29.12 -19.88 -0.91
N GLY A 282 30.25 -20.45 -0.46
CA GLY A 282 30.37 -21.88 -0.16
C GLY A 282 30.70 -22.74 -1.37
N ILE A 283 31.38 -22.18 -2.38
CA ILE A 283 31.80 -22.94 -3.56
C ILE A 283 32.93 -23.92 -3.24
N ASP A 284 33.01 -25.01 -4.00
CA ASP A 284 34.00 -26.06 -3.80
C ASP A 284 35.16 -25.99 -4.79
N ARG A 285 34.96 -25.34 -5.94
CA ARG A 285 35.97 -25.23 -7.00
C ARG A 285 35.86 -23.91 -7.76
N VAL A 286 36.99 -23.28 -8.04
CA VAL A 286 37.12 -22.24 -9.07
C VAL A 286 38.02 -22.76 -10.18
N GLY A 287 37.58 -22.64 -11.42
CA GLY A 287 38.39 -22.93 -12.61
C GLY A 287 38.47 -21.70 -13.51
N LEU A 288 39.60 -21.56 -14.19
CA LEU A 288 39.81 -20.54 -15.21
C LEU A 288 40.26 -21.23 -16.49
N ALA A 289 39.66 -20.84 -17.61
CA ALA A 289 40.09 -21.27 -18.93
C ALA A 289 40.22 -20.08 -19.87
N PHE A 290 41.15 -20.16 -20.82
CA PHE A 290 41.33 -19.16 -21.86
C PHE A 290 40.99 -19.70 -23.24
N ILE A 291 40.62 -18.78 -24.13
CA ILE A 291 40.23 -19.09 -25.50
C ILE A 291 41.42 -18.84 -26.42
N ASP A 292 41.87 -19.90 -27.08
CA ASP A 292 42.83 -19.82 -28.18
C ASP A 292 42.07 -19.84 -29.51
N TYR A 293 41.82 -18.64 -30.04
CA TYR A 293 41.17 -18.46 -31.34
C TYR A 293 42.00 -18.97 -32.52
N SER A 294 43.33 -19.05 -32.40
CA SER A 294 44.18 -19.51 -33.51
C SER A 294 44.10 -21.02 -33.70
N ARG A 295 43.94 -21.76 -32.61
CA ARG A 295 43.80 -23.22 -32.61
C ARG A 295 42.33 -23.68 -32.50
N GLU A 296 41.40 -22.75 -32.32
CA GLU A 296 39.98 -23.01 -32.01
C GLU A 296 39.80 -23.93 -30.78
N MET A 297 40.61 -23.67 -29.75
CA MET A 297 40.66 -24.46 -28.51
C MET A 297 40.30 -23.62 -27.30
N ILE A 298 39.70 -24.26 -26.30
CA ILE A 298 39.58 -23.73 -24.94
C ILE A 298 40.58 -24.49 -24.07
N ILE A 299 41.45 -23.75 -23.39
CA ILE A 299 42.56 -24.28 -22.61
C ILE A 299 42.26 -24.02 -21.14
N ALA A 300 42.15 -25.08 -20.34
CA ALA A 300 42.08 -24.97 -18.89
C ALA A 300 43.42 -24.45 -18.38
N GLU A 301 43.37 -23.30 -17.72
CA GLU A 301 44.56 -22.56 -17.33
C GLU A 301 44.97 -22.89 -15.91
N TYR A 302 44.04 -22.74 -14.98
CA TYR A 302 44.29 -22.95 -13.57
C TYR A 302 42.98 -23.28 -12.85
N SER A 303 43.07 -24.01 -11.75
CA SER A 303 41.92 -24.39 -10.96
C SER A 303 42.30 -24.64 -9.52
N VAL A 304 41.38 -24.33 -8.61
CA VAL A 304 41.52 -24.53 -7.17
C VAL A 304 40.29 -25.27 -6.68
N ILE A 305 40.47 -26.31 -5.87
CA ILE A 305 39.40 -27.14 -5.32
C ILE A 305 39.64 -27.42 -3.84
N THR A 306 38.57 -27.49 -3.04
CA THR A 306 38.63 -27.67 -1.58
C THR A 306 39.50 -28.86 -1.14
N ASP A 307 39.34 -30.03 -1.78
CA ASP A 307 40.03 -31.27 -1.37
C ASP A 307 41.32 -31.54 -2.16
N ASN A 308 41.80 -30.55 -2.92
CA ASN A 308 42.98 -30.60 -3.79
C ASN A 308 43.04 -31.78 -4.80
N ASN A 309 41.91 -32.48 -5.03
CA ASN A 309 41.81 -33.58 -5.98
C ASN A 309 41.48 -33.08 -7.39
N ILE A 310 42.42 -32.35 -8.02
CA ILE A 310 42.23 -31.80 -9.36
C ILE A 310 42.46 -32.91 -10.41
N LYS A 311 41.47 -33.15 -11.27
CA LYS A 311 41.52 -34.03 -12.45
C LYS A 311 41.45 -33.25 -13.75
N LEU A 312 40.67 -32.17 -13.79
CA LEU A 312 40.64 -31.20 -14.88
C LEU A 312 41.52 -30.02 -14.47
N GLY A 313 42.81 -30.16 -14.74
CA GLY A 313 43.85 -29.21 -14.37
C GLY A 313 44.45 -28.43 -15.55
N PRO A 314 45.53 -27.67 -15.29
CA PRO A 314 46.24 -26.87 -16.28
C PRO A 314 46.65 -27.67 -17.53
N GLY A 315 46.47 -27.07 -18.70
CA GLY A 315 46.85 -27.66 -20.00
C GLY A 315 45.83 -28.64 -20.59
N PHE A 316 44.69 -28.88 -19.92
CA PHE A 316 43.58 -29.61 -20.54
C PHE A 316 42.97 -28.75 -21.66
N GLU A 317 42.93 -29.27 -22.89
CA GLU A 317 42.41 -28.54 -24.05
C GLU A 317 41.17 -29.23 -24.63
N VAL A 318 40.19 -28.43 -25.05
CA VAL A 318 39.00 -28.92 -25.75
C VAL A 318 38.69 -28.07 -27.00
N PRO A 319 38.45 -28.69 -28.18
CA PRO A 319 38.05 -27.96 -29.37
C PRO A 319 36.67 -27.33 -29.22
N PHE A 320 36.45 -26.17 -29.85
CA PHE A 320 35.16 -25.47 -29.86
C PHE A 320 33.99 -26.38 -30.25
N VAL A 321 34.16 -27.14 -31.33
CA VAL A 321 33.14 -28.05 -31.88
C VAL A 321 32.75 -29.21 -30.96
N ARG A 322 33.49 -29.45 -29.86
CA ARG A 322 33.23 -30.54 -28.91
C ARG A 322 32.65 -30.06 -27.58
N THR A 323 32.44 -28.75 -27.43
CA THR A 323 32.03 -28.15 -26.17
C THR A 323 30.77 -27.30 -26.29
N SER A 324 29.90 -27.35 -25.28
CA SER A 324 28.77 -26.42 -25.13
C SER A 324 29.23 -25.00 -24.81
N LEU A 325 30.52 -24.80 -24.55
CA LEU A 325 31.09 -23.47 -24.32
C LEU A 325 31.12 -22.62 -25.59
N TYR A 326 31.03 -23.22 -26.79
CA TYR A 326 31.03 -22.46 -28.04
C TYR A 326 29.84 -21.48 -28.11
N ASP A 327 28.65 -21.92 -27.72
CA ASP A 327 27.46 -21.08 -27.65
C ASP A 327 27.63 -19.89 -26.67
N LEU A 328 28.48 -20.06 -25.66
CA LEU A 328 28.79 -19.03 -24.66
C LEU A 328 29.82 -18.01 -25.17
N ILE A 329 30.66 -18.38 -26.15
CA ILE A 329 31.55 -17.43 -26.84
C ILE A 329 30.70 -16.43 -27.64
N GLU A 330 29.67 -16.91 -28.34
CA GLU A 330 28.79 -16.05 -29.14
C GLU A 330 27.82 -15.25 -28.26
N SER A 331 27.10 -15.94 -27.38
CA SER A 331 26.05 -15.33 -26.56
C SER A 331 26.60 -14.39 -25.48
N LYS A 332 27.81 -14.67 -24.97
CA LYS A 332 28.47 -13.95 -23.85
C LYS A 332 27.64 -13.88 -22.59
N LYS A 333 26.64 -14.76 -22.47
CA LYS A 333 25.76 -14.85 -21.32
C LYS A 333 26.26 -15.93 -20.38
N PRO A 334 26.26 -15.70 -19.06
CA PRO A 334 26.57 -16.75 -18.11
C PRO A 334 25.47 -17.80 -18.05
N VAL A 335 25.85 -19.02 -17.63
CA VAL A 335 24.94 -20.16 -17.53
C VAL A 335 25.11 -20.87 -16.20
N ILE A 336 23.98 -21.15 -15.55
CA ILE A 336 23.90 -22.06 -14.41
C ILE A 336 23.57 -23.44 -14.94
N ASN A 337 24.34 -24.44 -14.53
CA ASN A 337 24.00 -25.84 -14.68
C ASN A 337 24.03 -26.51 -13.30
N ASN A 338 22.84 -26.82 -12.81
CA ASN A 338 22.61 -27.35 -11.48
C ASN A 338 22.60 -28.89 -11.40
N ASN A 339 22.76 -29.58 -12.53
CA ASN A 339 22.73 -31.03 -12.61
C ASN A 339 23.73 -31.51 -13.68
N LEU A 340 25.01 -31.53 -13.31
CA LEU A 340 26.09 -31.94 -14.19
C LEU A 340 26.00 -33.41 -14.58
N GLU A 341 25.45 -34.29 -13.73
CA GLU A 341 25.23 -35.68 -14.09
C GLU A 341 24.30 -35.83 -15.29
N ASN A 342 23.18 -35.11 -15.30
CA ASN A 342 22.24 -35.09 -16.44
C ASN A 342 22.87 -34.48 -17.69
N GLU A 343 23.70 -33.44 -17.56
CA GLU A 343 24.44 -32.92 -18.71
C GLU A 343 25.50 -33.90 -19.23
N PHE A 344 26.10 -34.70 -18.35
CA PHE A 344 27.02 -35.77 -18.75
C PHE A 344 26.27 -36.91 -19.46
N GLU A 345 25.08 -37.30 -19.02
CA GLU A 345 24.24 -38.28 -19.72
C GLU A 345 23.86 -37.84 -21.13
N LYS A 346 23.58 -36.55 -21.34
CA LYS A 346 23.33 -35.99 -22.68
C LYS A 346 24.58 -35.95 -23.56
N ARG A 347 25.76 -35.80 -22.95
CA ARG A 347 27.05 -35.65 -23.63
C ARG A 347 28.11 -36.60 -23.04
N PRO A 348 27.93 -37.92 -23.15
CA PRO A 348 28.77 -38.90 -22.46
C PRO A 348 30.21 -38.95 -22.98
N LYS A 349 30.45 -38.42 -24.19
CA LYS A 349 31.78 -38.28 -24.79
C LYS A 349 32.53 -37.02 -24.36
N SER A 350 31.95 -36.21 -23.47
CA SER A 350 32.57 -34.97 -22.99
C SER A 350 33.63 -35.26 -21.93
N SER A 351 34.90 -35.20 -22.32
CA SER A 351 36.03 -35.43 -21.41
C SER A 351 36.04 -34.47 -20.22
N SER A 352 35.62 -33.21 -20.39
CA SER A 352 35.57 -32.24 -19.30
C SER A 352 34.51 -32.59 -18.25
N LEU A 353 33.33 -33.03 -18.68
CA LEU A 353 32.26 -33.47 -17.77
C LEU A 353 32.65 -34.76 -17.03
N TYR A 354 33.32 -35.69 -17.71
CA TYR A 354 33.85 -36.89 -17.07
C TYR A 354 34.84 -36.55 -15.96
N LEU A 355 35.82 -35.67 -16.24
CA LEU A 355 36.81 -35.27 -15.24
C LEU A 355 36.17 -34.51 -14.06
N LEU A 356 35.23 -33.60 -14.31
CA LEU A 356 34.46 -32.91 -13.26
C LEU A 356 33.69 -33.89 -12.37
N SER A 357 33.12 -34.95 -12.94
CA SER A 357 32.43 -36.00 -12.18
C SER A 357 33.41 -36.78 -11.28
N GLN A 358 34.64 -37.04 -11.73
CA GLN A 358 35.69 -37.65 -10.91
C GLN A 358 36.19 -36.74 -9.78
N GLU A 359 36.03 -35.42 -9.93
CA GLU A 359 36.25 -34.42 -8.86
C GLU A 359 35.06 -34.30 -7.90
N GLY A 360 33.96 -35.03 -8.14
CA GLY A 360 32.75 -34.99 -7.31
C GLY A 360 31.86 -33.76 -7.54
N ILE A 361 32.07 -33.01 -8.62
CA ILE A 361 31.33 -31.78 -8.92
C ILE A 361 29.97 -32.11 -9.55
N LYS A 362 28.91 -31.50 -9.01
CA LYS A 362 27.50 -31.78 -9.40
C LYS A 362 26.76 -30.58 -9.96
N SER A 363 27.24 -29.37 -9.69
CA SER A 363 26.74 -28.15 -10.30
C SER A 363 27.86 -27.18 -10.64
N ASN A 364 27.66 -26.35 -11.66
CA ASN A 364 28.55 -25.26 -11.99
C ASN A 364 27.82 -24.01 -12.50
N LEU A 365 28.49 -22.88 -12.33
CA LEU A 365 28.14 -21.59 -12.88
C LEU A 365 29.30 -21.14 -13.77
N ILE A 366 29.00 -20.91 -15.03
CA ILE A 366 29.98 -20.59 -16.08
C ILE A 366 29.82 -19.12 -16.46
N LEU A 367 30.88 -18.34 -16.29
CA LEU A 367 30.91 -16.91 -16.54
C LEU A 367 31.90 -16.59 -17.68
N PRO A 368 31.42 -16.17 -18.85
CA PRO A 368 32.29 -15.68 -19.92
C PRO A 368 33.06 -14.43 -19.49
N LEU A 369 34.38 -14.45 -19.69
CA LEU A 369 35.25 -13.30 -19.46
C LEU A 369 35.39 -12.54 -20.76
N THR A 370 34.91 -11.29 -20.79
CA THR A 370 34.81 -10.50 -22.03
C THR A 370 35.59 -9.19 -21.95
N MET A 371 36.22 -8.82 -23.06
CA MET A 371 36.80 -7.50 -23.29
C MET A 371 36.26 -6.94 -24.59
N GLY A 372 35.53 -5.82 -24.52
CA GLY A 372 34.75 -5.33 -25.64
C GLY A 372 33.73 -6.38 -26.11
N ASN A 373 33.77 -6.73 -27.40
CA ASN A 373 32.87 -7.71 -28.00
C ASN A 373 33.47 -9.13 -28.10
N THR A 374 34.61 -9.39 -27.44
CA THR A 374 35.36 -10.65 -27.54
C THR A 374 35.41 -11.34 -26.19
N ALA A 375 35.10 -12.64 -26.16
CA ALA A 375 35.35 -13.48 -24.98
C ALA A 375 36.81 -13.94 -25.00
N PHE A 376 37.57 -13.71 -23.94
CA PHE A 376 38.97 -14.18 -23.86
C PHE A 376 39.12 -15.41 -22.97
N GLY A 377 38.09 -15.76 -22.19
CA GLY A 377 38.13 -16.91 -21.32
C GLY A 377 36.81 -17.18 -20.61
N PHE A 378 36.84 -18.10 -19.66
CA PHE A 378 35.72 -18.50 -18.83
C PHE A 378 36.18 -18.68 -17.38
N LEU A 379 35.39 -18.14 -16.46
CA LEU A 379 35.49 -18.44 -15.03
C LEU A 379 34.40 -19.46 -14.67
N PHE A 380 34.80 -20.51 -13.99
CA PHE A 380 33.92 -21.60 -13.56
C PHE A 380 33.85 -21.58 -12.05
N LEU A 381 32.67 -21.37 -11.49
CA LEU A 381 32.39 -21.63 -10.07
C LEU A 381 31.68 -22.98 -9.99
N SER A 382 32.12 -23.88 -9.14
CA SER A 382 31.52 -25.23 -9.06
C SER A 382 31.27 -25.67 -7.62
N SER A 383 30.27 -26.54 -7.46
CA SER A 383 29.93 -27.17 -6.18
C SER A 383 29.74 -28.68 -6.34
N SER A 384 30.09 -29.40 -5.28
CA SER A 384 29.81 -30.81 -5.06
C SER A 384 28.34 -31.10 -4.76
N GLN A 385 27.53 -30.05 -4.57
CA GLN A 385 26.09 -30.15 -4.36
C GLN A 385 25.33 -29.92 -5.66
N LYS A 386 24.27 -30.69 -5.85
CA LYS A 386 23.28 -30.49 -6.92
C LYS A 386 22.38 -29.31 -6.55
N ASP A 387 21.88 -28.57 -7.53
CA ASP A 387 20.96 -27.45 -7.34
C ASP A 387 21.50 -26.31 -6.44
N PHE A 388 22.83 -26.16 -6.38
CA PHE A 388 23.50 -25.21 -5.50
C PHE A 388 23.41 -23.75 -5.98
N PHE A 389 23.53 -23.52 -7.29
CA PHE A 389 23.59 -22.16 -7.82
C PHE A 389 22.18 -21.59 -8.01
N THR A 390 21.94 -20.43 -7.39
CA THR A 390 20.71 -19.66 -7.53
C THR A 390 20.91 -18.46 -8.43
N ILE A 391 19.82 -17.80 -8.82
CA ILE A 391 19.89 -16.54 -9.56
C ILE A 391 20.65 -15.44 -8.80
N ASN A 392 20.56 -15.43 -7.47
CA ASN A 392 21.31 -14.49 -6.63
C ASN A 392 22.82 -14.77 -6.67
N HIS A 393 23.22 -16.04 -6.68
CA HIS A 393 24.64 -16.42 -6.86
C HIS A 393 25.16 -15.94 -8.22
N LEU A 394 24.36 -16.11 -9.28
CA LEU A 394 24.71 -15.62 -10.61
C LEU A 394 24.91 -14.10 -10.63
N HIS A 395 23.95 -13.33 -10.13
CA HIS A 395 24.05 -11.86 -10.14
C HIS A 395 25.25 -11.34 -9.35
N LEU A 396 25.56 -11.94 -8.20
CA LEU A 396 26.75 -11.59 -7.43
C LEU A 396 28.03 -11.90 -8.24
N ALA A 397 28.12 -13.10 -8.80
CA ALA A 397 29.29 -13.53 -9.56
C ALA A 397 29.49 -12.69 -10.83
N GLU A 398 28.42 -12.30 -11.53
CA GLU A 398 28.48 -11.38 -12.67
C GLU A 398 29.06 -10.01 -12.28
N LYS A 399 28.61 -9.43 -11.17
CA LYS A 399 29.14 -8.15 -10.67
C LYS A 399 30.62 -8.25 -10.32
N ILE A 400 31.01 -9.33 -9.64
CA ILE A 400 32.42 -9.60 -9.30
C ILE A 400 33.24 -9.72 -10.59
N VAL A 401 32.83 -10.58 -11.52
CA VAL A 401 33.50 -10.76 -12.81
C VAL A 401 33.60 -9.44 -13.57
N TYR A 402 32.54 -8.63 -13.59
CA TYR A 402 32.54 -7.33 -14.25
C TYR A 402 33.64 -6.40 -13.72
N GLU A 403 33.83 -6.34 -12.41
CA GLU A 403 34.85 -5.51 -11.77
C GLU A 403 36.28 -6.06 -11.99
N ILE A 404 36.45 -7.39 -12.05
CA ILE A 404 37.78 -8.02 -12.03
C ILE A 404 38.26 -8.48 -13.42
N LYS A 405 37.39 -8.58 -14.43
CA LYS A 405 37.75 -9.10 -15.77
C LYS A 405 38.89 -8.35 -16.42
N GLY A 406 39.04 -7.04 -16.17
CA GLY A 406 40.16 -6.25 -16.67
C GLY A 406 41.49 -6.68 -16.06
N LEU A 407 41.50 -7.02 -14.76
CA LEU A 407 42.66 -7.54 -14.05
C LEU A 407 43.03 -8.94 -14.55
N LEU A 408 42.02 -9.81 -14.72
CA LEU A 408 42.22 -11.15 -15.28
C LEU A 408 42.74 -11.09 -16.72
N ASN A 409 42.22 -10.18 -17.55
CA ASN A 409 42.69 -9.98 -18.92
C ASN A 409 44.14 -9.49 -18.97
N ARG A 410 44.55 -8.61 -18.04
CA ARG A 410 45.94 -8.16 -17.94
C ARG A 410 46.87 -9.32 -17.59
N ALA A 411 46.50 -10.13 -16.60
CA ALA A 411 47.29 -11.30 -16.19
C ALA A 411 47.39 -12.34 -17.33
N TYR A 412 46.28 -12.60 -18.03
CA TYR A 412 46.25 -13.40 -19.25
C TYR A 412 47.20 -12.86 -20.33
N PHE A 413 47.08 -11.58 -20.67
CA PHE A 413 47.88 -10.96 -21.72
C PHE A 413 49.38 -11.01 -21.40
N THR A 414 49.77 -10.71 -20.16
CA THR A 414 51.15 -10.81 -19.70
C THR A 414 51.69 -12.23 -19.90
N LYS A 415 50.92 -13.26 -19.55
CA LYS A 415 51.34 -14.66 -19.73
C LYS A 415 51.49 -15.03 -21.21
N VAL A 416 50.52 -14.66 -22.06
CA VAL A 416 50.59 -14.92 -23.51
C VAL A 416 51.81 -14.26 -24.14
N VAL A 417 52.07 -12.99 -23.78
CA VAL A 417 53.25 -12.27 -24.27
C VAL A 417 54.53 -12.95 -23.81
N PHE A 418 54.64 -13.30 -22.53
CA PHE A 418 55.82 -13.99 -22.00
C PHE A 418 56.05 -15.34 -22.70
N SER A 419 55.01 -16.15 -22.85
CA SER A 419 55.08 -17.44 -23.56
C SER A 419 55.55 -17.29 -25.01
N LYS A 420 55.04 -16.28 -25.75
CA LYS A 420 55.46 -16.02 -27.13
C LYS A 420 56.91 -15.57 -27.22
N ILE A 421 57.35 -14.73 -26.29
CA ILE A 421 58.74 -14.30 -26.20
C ILE A 421 59.65 -15.50 -25.93
N THR A 422 59.32 -16.34 -24.95
CA THR A 422 60.09 -17.56 -24.63
C THR A 422 60.14 -18.53 -25.81
N SER A 423 59.01 -18.77 -26.49
CA SER A 423 58.97 -19.62 -27.69
C SER A 423 59.83 -19.06 -28.81
N GLY A 424 59.71 -17.75 -29.11
CA GLY A 424 60.51 -17.10 -30.13
C GLY A 424 62.02 -17.13 -29.81
N PHE A 425 62.41 -16.97 -28.55
CA PHE A 425 63.81 -17.17 -28.14
C PHE A 425 64.26 -18.63 -28.31
N SER A 426 63.42 -19.60 -27.94
CA SER A 426 63.72 -21.02 -28.14
C SER A 426 63.92 -21.35 -29.62
N GLU A 427 63.04 -20.87 -30.50
CA GLU A 427 63.15 -21.04 -31.96
C GLU A 427 64.42 -20.39 -32.52
N LEU A 428 64.78 -19.19 -32.05
CA LEU A 428 66.01 -18.51 -32.46
C LEU A 428 67.26 -19.27 -32.01
N VAL A 429 67.25 -19.83 -30.80
CA VAL A 429 68.35 -20.66 -30.27
C VAL A 429 68.45 -21.96 -31.07
N GLU A 430 67.35 -22.68 -31.27
CA GLU A 430 67.31 -23.93 -32.04
C GLU A 430 67.78 -23.71 -33.49
N LYS A 431 67.38 -22.61 -34.13
CA LYS A 431 67.83 -22.27 -35.47
C LYS A 431 69.34 -22.00 -35.53
N LYS A 432 69.90 -21.28 -34.54
CA LYS A 432 71.36 -21.07 -34.44
C LYS A 432 72.11 -22.36 -34.14
N ASP A 433 71.55 -23.24 -33.33
CA ASP A 433 72.18 -24.51 -32.96
C ASP A 433 72.19 -25.47 -34.16
N ASN A 434 71.09 -25.51 -34.94
CA ASN A 434 71.04 -26.23 -36.22
C ASN A 434 72.04 -25.69 -37.25
N GLU A 435 72.18 -24.37 -37.38
CA GLU A 435 73.21 -23.77 -38.24
C GLU A 435 74.63 -24.14 -37.77
N THR A 436 74.86 -24.19 -36.46
CA THR A 436 76.17 -24.53 -35.87
C THR A 436 76.48 -26.02 -36.04
N GLY A 437 75.51 -26.91 -35.83
CA GLY A 437 75.62 -28.34 -36.05
C GLY A 437 75.86 -28.69 -37.52
N GLU A 438 75.15 -28.04 -38.45
CA GLU A 438 75.45 -28.15 -39.88
C GLU A 438 76.83 -27.60 -40.24
N HIS A 439 77.28 -26.52 -39.60
CA HIS A 439 78.62 -25.96 -39.81
C HIS A 439 79.71 -26.93 -39.34
N ILE A 440 79.53 -27.56 -38.18
CA ILE A 440 80.45 -28.58 -37.66
C ILE A 440 80.44 -29.81 -38.57
N SER A 441 79.27 -30.28 -39.02
CA SER A 441 79.18 -31.41 -39.96
C SER A 441 79.81 -31.11 -41.32
N ARG A 442 79.90 -29.83 -41.72
CA ARG A 442 80.63 -29.37 -42.91
C ARG A 442 82.14 -29.24 -42.70
N MET A 443 82.61 -29.08 -41.46
CA MET A 443 84.04 -29.03 -41.11
C MET A 443 84.67 -30.42 -40.83
N VAL A 444 83.84 -31.46 -40.64
CA VAL A 444 84.27 -32.85 -40.34
C VAL A 444 84.38 -33.71 -41.62
N LYS A 445 84.15 -33.14 -42.81
CA LYS A 445 84.56 -33.73 -44.10
C LYS A 445 85.89 -33.12 -44.53
#